data_AF-A0A931N9N6-F1
#
_entry.id   AF-A0A931N9N6-F1
#
_cell.length_a   1.000
_cell.length_b   1.000
_cell.length_c   1.000
_cell.angle_alpha   90.00
_cell.angle_beta   90.00
_cell.angle_gamma   90.00
#
_symmetry.space_group_name_H-M   'P 1'
#
loop_
_entity.id
_entity.type
_entity.pdbx_description
1 polymer ?
#
loop_
_entity_poly.entity_id
_entity_poly.type
_entity_poly.pdbx_seq_one_letter_code
_entity_poly.pdbx_strand_id
1 'polypeptide(L)'
;MSQANIPNITPEITITRDDAINLLLASIALEELGLSHILNAEGEKIQFVLGTLPGVTSPTPTLSDILAVNASVRETIRVLTKKEFLLDSKLQSVLSLLPE
;
A
#
# COMPACT_ATOMS: atom_id res chain seq x y z
N MET A 1 -7.31 35.52 -37.30
CA MET A 1 -7.22 35.24 -35.85
C MET A 1 -5.82 34.70 -35.57
N SER A 2 -4.97 35.45 -34.85
CA SER A 2 -3.64 34.97 -34.44
C SER A 2 -3.80 34.06 -33.21
N GLN A 3 -3.37 32.80 -33.29
CA GLN A 3 -3.27 31.94 -32.11
C GLN A 3 -2.31 32.57 -31.09
N ALA A 4 -2.57 32.34 -29.80
CA ALA A 4 -1.65 32.70 -28.73
C ALA A 4 -0.31 31.96 -28.92
N ASN A 5 0.80 32.70 -28.88
CA ASN A 5 2.14 32.17 -28.97
C ASN A 5 2.53 31.58 -27.60
N ILE A 6 2.17 30.32 -27.36
CA ILE A 6 2.64 29.60 -26.18
C ILE A 6 4.15 29.39 -26.34
N PRO A 7 4.99 29.85 -25.40
CA PRO A 7 6.43 29.64 -25.49
C PRO A 7 6.75 28.15 -25.47
N ASN A 8 7.68 27.74 -26.33
CA ASN A 8 8.21 26.38 -26.31
C ASN A 8 8.99 26.17 -25.00
N ILE A 9 8.65 25.11 -24.27
CA ILE A 9 9.33 24.72 -23.03
C ILE A 9 10.09 23.43 -23.33
N THR A 10 11.41 23.45 -23.25
CA THR A 10 12.23 22.24 -23.32
C THR A 10 12.53 21.80 -21.88
N PRO A 11 11.92 20.72 -21.37
CA PRO A 11 12.20 20.26 -20.02
C PRO A 11 13.65 19.75 -19.92
N GLU A 12 14.38 20.16 -18.89
CA GLU A 12 15.62 19.49 -18.50
C GLU A 12 15.27 18.21 -17.74
N ILE A 13 15.38 17.07 -18.43
CA ILE A 13 15.15 15.75 -17.83
C ILE A 13 16.51 15.21 -17.34
N THR A 14 16.67 15.11 -16.03
CA THR A 14 17.89 14.57 -15.39
C THR A 14 17.80 13.10 -15.00
N ILE A 15 16.61 12.50 -15.12
CA ILE A 15 16.31 11.11 -14.73
C ILE A 15 16.47 10.22 -15.96
N THR A 16 17.33 9.19 -15.86
CA THR A 16 17.46 8.18 -16.92
C THR A 16 16.33 7.15 -16.86
N ARG A 17 16.19 6.33 -17.91
CA ARG A 17 15.24 5.21 -17.90
C ARG A 17 15.53 4.24 -16.75
N ASP A 18 16.81 3.96 -16.49
CA ASP A 18 17.23 3.03 -15.44
C ASP A 18 16.94 3.60 -14.05
N ASP A 19 17.16 4.90 -13.86
CA ASP A 19 16.75 5.60 -12.63
C ASP A 19 15.23 5.50 -12.42
N ALA A 20 14.45 5.69 -13.48
CA ALA A 20 12.99 5.59 -13.41
C ALA A 20 12.53 4.17 -13.03
N ILE A 21 13.16 3.13 -13.57
CA ILE A 21 12.88 1.73 -13.20
C ILE A 21 13.19 1.49 -11.72
N ASN A 22 14.35 1.94 -11.24
CA ASN A 22 14.72 1.83 -9.83
C ASN A 22 13.73 2.56 -8.91
N LEU A 23 13.29 3.77 -9.28
CA LEU A 23 12.29 4.52 -8.54
C LEU A 23 10.93 3.82 -8.54
N LEU A 24 10.53 3.17 -9.64
CA LEU A 24 9.30 2.39 -9.70
C LEU A 24 9.37 1.16 -8.79
N LEU A 25 10.49 0.42 -8.80
CA LEU A 25 10.71 -0.71 -7.89
C LEU A 25 10.71 -0.25 -6.42
N ALA A 26 11.39 0.85 -6.11
CA ALA A 26 11.36 1.44 -4.78
C ALA A 26 9.94 1.86 -4.36
N SER A 27 9.13 2.39 -5.28
CA SER A 27 7.74 2.73 -5.00
C SER A 27 6.90 1.51 -4.62
N ILE A 28 7.11 0.37 -5.30
CA ILE A 28 6.44 -0.90 -4.96
C ILE A 28 6.85 -1.34 -3.55
N ALA A 29 8.16 -1.34 -3.25
CA ALA A 29 8.65 -1.70 -1.92
C ALA A 29 8.11 -0.80 -0.80
N LEU A 30 7.94 0.50 -1.05
CA LEU A 30 7.33 1.44 -0.10
C LEU A 30 5.83 1.16 0.10
N GLU A 31 5.12 0.80 -0.97
CA GLU A 31 3.71 0.39 -0.88
C GLU A 31 3.58 -0.91 -0.06
N GLU A 32 4.41 -1.93 -0.30
CA GLU A 32 4.48 -3.18 0.47
C GLU A 32 4.74 -2.93 1.97
N LEU A 33 5.70 -2.05 2.29
CA LEU A 33 5.99 -1.65 3.65
C LEU A 33 4.75 -1.00 4.31
N GLY A 34 4.04 -0.16 3.57
CA GLY A 34 2.78 0.43 4.02
C GLY A 34 1.70 -0.63 4.31
N LEU A 35 1.54 -1.63 3.44
CA LEU A 35 0.58 -2.73 3.64
C LEU A 35 0.94 -3.58 4.88
N SER A 36 2.24 -3.78 5.15
CA SER A 36 2.70 -4.48 6.35
C SER A 36 2.29 -3.76 7.65
N HIS A 37 2.33 -2.44 7.67
CA HIS A 37 1.88 -1.65 8.81
C HIS A 37 0.36 -1.74 9.02
N ILE A 38 -0.42 -1.77 7.94
CA ILE A 38 -1.87 -1.97 8.04
C ILE A 38 -2.14 -3.36 8.64
N LEU A 39 -1.46 -4.39 8.16
CA LEU A 39 -1.62 -5.74 8.68
C LEU A 39 -1.26 -5.83 10.17
N ASN A 40 -0.17 -5.18 10.59
CA ASN A 40 0.19 -5.09 12.00
C ASN A 40 -0.88 -4.38 12.83
N ALA A 41 -1.41 -3.25 12.36
CA ALA A 41 -2.48 -2.51 13.03
C ALA A 41 -3.78 -3.34 13.16
N GLU A 42 -4.12 -4.15 12.15
CA GLU A 42 -5.23 -5.11 12.25
C GLU A 42 -4.95 -6.21 13.30
N GLY A 43 -3.70 -6.64 13.44
CA GLY A 43 -3.26 -7.54 14.51
C GLY A 43 -3.40 -6.91 15.90
N GLU A 44 -2.95 -5.67 16.07
CA GLU A 44 -3.11 -4.91 17.32
C GLU A 44 -4.59 -4.69 17.66
N LYS A 45 -5.45 -4.48 16.66
CA LYS A 45 -6.92 -4.40 16.84
C LYS A 45 -7.50 -5.69 17.40
N ILE A 46 -7.06 -6.86 16.92
CA ILE A 46 -7.47 -8.15 17.47
C ILE A 46 -6.99 -8.28 18.92
N GLN A 47 -5.71 -7.98 19.17
CA GLN A 47 -5.13 -8.04 20.52
C GLN A 47 -5.83 -7.12 21.50
N PHE A 48 -6.19 -5.91 21.06
CA PHE A 48 -6.94 -4.94 21.85
C PHE A 48 -8.28 -5.54 22.30
N VAL A 49 -9.06 -6.11 21.39
CA VAL A 49 -10.39 -6.66 21.71
C VAL A 49 -10.27 -7.88 22.61
N LEU A 50 -9.23 -8.71 22.44
CA LEU A 50 -8.98 -9.87 23.29
C LEU A 50 -8.33 -9.52 24.64
N GLY A 51 -7.96 -8.25 24.87
CA GLY A 51 -7.28 -7.82 26.09
C GLY A 51 -5.84 -8.33 26.20
N THR A 52 -5.20 -8.64 25.08
CA THR A 52 -3.82 -9.15 25.04
C THR A 52 -2.80 -8.12 24.55
N LEU A 53 -3.24 -6.90 24.19
CA LEU A 53 -2.35 -5.83 23.74
C LEU A 53 -1.51 -5.28 24.91
N PRO A 54 -0.17 -5.35 24.85
CA PRO A 54 0.69 -4.90 25.95
C PRO A 54 0.51 -3.41 26.28
N GLY A 55 0.46 -3.09 27.58
CA GLY A 55 0.35 -1.70 28.05
C GLY A 55 -1.04 -1.07 27.90
N VAL A 56 -2.04 -1.83 27.48
CA VAL A 56 -3.43 -1.35 27.30
C VAL A 56 -4.39 -2.25 28.07
N THR A 57 -5.26 -1.64 28.89
CA THR A 57 -6.35 -2.35 29.56
C THR A 57 -7.62 -2.17 28.74
N SER A 58 -8.11 -3.26 28.14
CA SER A 58 -9.32 -3.25 27.33
C SER A 58 -10.55 -3.65 28.15
N PRO A 59 -11.74 -3.12 27.85
CA PRO A 59 -12.97 -3.60 28.46
C PRO A 59 -13.23 -5.05 28.06
N THR A 60 -13.96 -5.80 28.90
CA THR A 60 -14.36 -7.17 28.57
C THR A 60 -15.26 -7.15 27.32
N PRO A 61 -14.84 -7.77 26.20
CA PRO A 61 -15.65 -7.76 24.99
C PRO A 61 -16.85 -8.69 25.13
N THR A 62 -17.94 -8.36 24.46
CA THR A 62 -19.00 -9.33 24.21
C THR A 62 -18.64 -10.23 23.02
N LEU A 63 -19.33 -11.38 22.88
CA LEU A 63 -19.19 -12.21 21.69
C LEU A 63 -19.49 -11.41 20.40
N SER A 64 -20.47 -10.52 20.44
CA SER A 64 -20.84 -9.67 19.31
C SER A 64 -19.69 -8.73 18.90
N ASP A 65 -18.97 -8.17 19.87
CA ASP A 65 -17.81 -7.30 19.60
C ASP A 65 -16.69 -8.07 18.90
N ILE A 66 -16.38 -9.28 19.38
CA ILE A 66 -15.37 -10.17 18.78
C ILE A 66 -15.74 -10.51 17.34
N LEU A 67 -17.00 -10.89 17.10
CA LEU A 67 -17.47 -11.24 15.76
C LEU A 67 -17.44 -10.03 14.81
N ALA A 68 -17.81 -8.84 15.29
CA ALA A 68 -17.75 -7.61 14.51
C ALA A 68 -16.32 -7.24 14.11
N VAL A 69 -15.37 -7.35 15.06
CA VAL A 69 -13.95 -7.08 14.80
C VAL A 69 -13.37 -8.09 13.82
N ASN A 70 -13.64 -9.38 14.01
CA ASN A 70 -13.21 -10.43 13.09
C ASN A 70 -13.75 -10.21 11.67
N ALA A 71 -15.02 -9.82 11.53
CA ALA A 71 -15.61 -9.50 10.23
C ALA A 71 -14.93 -8.29 9.58
N SER A 72 -14.62 -7.25 10.35
CA SER A 72 -13.92 -6.05 9.91
C SER A 72 -12.50 -6.35 9.43
N VAL A 73 -11.69 -7.06 10.25
CA VAL A 73 -10.32 -7.46 9.91
C VAL A 73 -10.30 -8.29 8.62
N ARG A 74 -11.22 -9.25 8.49
CA ARG A 74 -11.34 -10.07 7.28
C ARG A 74 -11.63 -9.24 6.03
N GLU A 75 -12.47 -8.20 6.13
CA GLU A 75 -12.72 -7.32 4.98
C GLU A 75 -11.49 -6.47 4.64
N THR A 76 -10.78 -5.95 5.64
CA THR A 76 -9.49 -5.25 5.41
C THR A 76 -8.51 -6.18 4.68
N ILE A 77 -8.30 -7.40 5.17
CA ILE A 77 -7.41 -8.38 4.54
C ILE A 77 -7.85 -8.65 3.10
N ARG A 78 -9.15 -8.81 2.83
CA ARG A 78 -9.67 -9.02 1.47
C ARG A 78 -9.34 -7.85 0.52
N VAL A 79 -9.40 -6.61 1.02
CA VAL A 79 -9.02 -5.42 0.24
C VAL A 79 -7.50 -5.39 0.02
N LEU A 80 -6.70 -5.69 1.05
CA LEU A 80 -5.24 -5.76 0.93
C LEU A 80 -4.82 -6.82 -0.09
N THR A 81 -5.42 -8.01 -0.08
CA THR A 81 -5.13 -9.06 -1.09
C THR A 81 -5.40 -8.58 -2.52
N LYS A 82 -6.42 -7.75 -2.75
CA LYS A 82 -6.63 -7.15 -4.09
C LYS A 82 -5.53 -6.15 -4.43
N LYS A 83 -5.05 -5.38 -3.45
CA LYS A 83 -3.95 -4.44 -3.65
C LYS A 83 -2.64 -5.19 -3.95
N GLU A 84 -2.38 -6.31 -3.30
CA GLU A 84 -1.26 -7.22 -3.58
C GLU A 84 -1.26 -7.68 -5.04
N PHE A 85 -2.41 -8.13 -5.56
CA PHE A 85 -2.51 -8.49 -6.98
C PHE A 85 -2.20 -7.32 -7.94
N LEU A 86 -2.59 -6.09 -7.57
CA LEU A 86 -2.25 -4.90 -8.35
C LEU A 86 -0.76 -4.55 -8.25
N LEU A 87 -0.14 -4.74 -7.09
CA LEU A 87 1.29 -4.53 -6.88
C LEU A 87 2.12 -5.55 -7.66
N ASP A 88 1.73 -6.83 -7.63
CA ASP A 88 2.37 -7.87 -8.44
C ASP A 88 2.25 -7.53 -9.93
N SER A 89 1.05 -7.15 -10.42
CA SER A 89 0.89 -6.73 -11.82
C SER A 89 1.78 -5.52 -12.19
N LYS A 90 1.91 -4.55 -11.28
CA LYS A 90 2.82 -3.39 -11.45
C LYS A 90 4.27 -3.85 -11.49
N LEU A 91 4.67 -4.76 -10.60
CA LEU A 91 6.01 -5.35 -10.55
C LEU A 91 6.35 -6.07 -11.85
N GLN A 92 5.49 -6.99 -12.31
CA GLN A 92 5.68 -7.70 -13.58
C GLN A 92 5.84 -6.71 -14.76
N SER A 93 5.04 -5.65 -14.78
CA SER A 93 5.14 -4.61 -15.81
C SER A 93 6.49 -3.90 -15.77
N VAL A 94 6.99 -3.53 -14.58
CA VAL A 94 8.30 -2.89 -14.40
C VAL A 94 9.44 -3.85 -14.77
N LEU A 95 9.37 -5.11 -14.36
CA LEU A 95 10.39 -6.12 -14.68
C LEU A 95 10.49 -6.36 -16.19
N SER A 96 9.38 -6.29 -16.92
CA SER A 96 9.39 -6.41 -18.39
C SER A 96 10.14 -5.28 -19.12
N LEU A 97 10.48 -4.19 -18.41
CA LEU A 97 11.27 -3.08 -18.96
C LEU A 97 12.78 -3.27 -18.79
N LEU A 98 13.21 -4.26 -18.01
CA LEU A 98 14.63 -4.56 -17.82
C LEU A 98 15.22 -5.15 -19.11
N PRO A 99 16.48 -4.83 -19.44
CA PRO A 99 17.18 -5.50 -20.53
C PRO A 99 17.36 -6.99 -20.22
N GLU A 100 17.39 -7.83 -21.27
CA GLU A 100 17.77 -9.25 -21.15
C GLU A 100 19.24 -9.43 -20.72
#